data_AF-A0A1X1HRU5-F1
#
_entry.id   AF-A0A1X1HRU5-F1
#
_cell.length_a   1.000
_cell.length_b   1.000
_cell.length_c   1.000
_cell.angle_alpha   90.00
_cell.angle_beta   90.00
_cell.angle_gamma   90.00
#
_symmetry.space_group_name_H-M   'P 1'
#
loop_
_entity.id
_entity.type
_entity.pdbx_description
1 polymer ?
#
loop_
_entity_poly.entity_id
_entity_poly.type
_entity_poly.pdbx_seq_one_letter_code
_entity_poly.pdbx_strand_id
1 'polypeptide(L)'
;TYTFHEEAAPTGYLKVTDITFQVKHDGTVEVTNVGEKDSKGEDNKVVTNGSTVTVTDKDDDLPRKITFSKVSLGGTEIAGAQIKIYKGDKAEGTAVESWTSEVGKSK
;
A
#
# COMPACT_ATOMS: atom_id res chain seq x y z
N THR A 1 -6.49 -26.56 15.25
CA THR A 1 -5.79 -25.41 14.64
C THR A 1 -6.69 -24.80 13.58
N TYR A 2 -6.71 -23.49 13.51
CA TYR A 2 -7.49 -22.70 12.56
C TYR A 2 -6.57 -21.69 11.88
N THR A 3 -6.97 -21.24 10.69
CA THR A 3 -6.26 -20.22 9.93
C THR A 3 -7.22 -19.07 9.64
N PHE A 4 -6.80 -17.86 9.95
CA PHE A 4 -7.39 -16.64 9.40
C PHE A 4 -6.71 -16.37 8.06
N HIS A 5 -7.52 -16.28 7.00
CA HIS A 5 -7.10 -15.90 5.66
C HIS A 5 -7.86 -14.65 5.25
N GLU A 6 -7.16 -13.55 5.05
CA GLU A 6 -7.74 -12.39 4.39
C GLU A 6 -7.71 -12.64 2.88
N GLU A 7 -8.86 -12.62 2.21
CA GLU A 7 -8.88 -12.80 0.75
C GLU A 7 -8.39 -11.54 0.04
N ALA A 8 -8.85 -10.37 0.47
CA ALA A 8 -8.47 -9.07 -0.08
C ALA A 8 -8.60 -7.96 0.97
N ALA A 9 -7.57 -7.11 1.05
CA ALA A 9 -7.62 -5.90 1.86
C ALA A 9 -8.52 -4.83 1.22
N PRO A 10 -9.19 -4.00 2.03
CA PRO A 10 -9.86 -2.81 1.53
C PRO A 10 -8.89 -1.88 0.79
N THR A 11 -9.41 -1.05 -0.11
CA THR A 11 -8.58 -0.05 -0.81
C THR A 11 -7.90 0.88 0.19
N GLY A 12 -6.58 1.02 0.06
CA GLY A 12 -5.75 1.82 0.95
C GLY A 12 -5.13 1.05 2.12
N TYR A 13 -5.32 -0.27 2.20
CA TYR A 13 -4.72 -1.13 3.23
C TYR A 13 -3.85 -2.23 2.63
N LEU A 14 -2.89 -2.69 3.43
CA LEU A 14 -2.03 -3.83 3.12
C LEU A 14 -2.66 -5.12 3.61
N LYS A 15 -2.65 -6.11 2.72
CA LYS A 15 -3.15 -7.46 2.98
C LYS A 15 -2.35 -8.13 4.10
N VAL A 16 -3.07 -8.65 5.09
CA VAL A 16 -2.55 -9.52 6.14
C VAL A 16 -2.38 -10.93 5.59
N THR A 17 -1.24 -11.54 5.90
CA THR A 17 -0.92 -12.92 5.52
C THR A 17 -1.55 -13.92 6.50
N ASP A 18 -1.54 -15.20 6.12
CA ASP A 18 -2.19 -16.26 6.91
C ASP A 18 -1.70 -16.30 8.36
N ILE A 19 -2.64 -16.15 9.29
CA ILE A 19 -2.41 -16.25 10.73
C ILE A 19 -2.98 -17.58 11.20
N THR A 20 -2.21 -18.35 11.98
CA THR A 20 -2.70 -19.60 12.58
C THR A 20 -2.90 -19.45 14.07
N PHE A 21 -3.97 -20.05 14.58
CA PHE A 21 -4.32 -20.02 15.99
C PHE A 21 -4.99 -21.32 16.46
N GLN A 22 -5.04 -21.51 17.77
CA GLN A 22 -5.72 -22.62 18.43
C GLN A 22 -6.71 -22.10 19.46
N VAL A 23 -7.87 -22.74 19.53
CA VAL A 23 -8.85 -22.54 20.61
C VAL A 23 -8.61 -23.64 21.64
N LYS A 24 -8.29 -23.25 22.87
CA LYS A 24 -8.06 -24.17 23.98
C LYS A 24 -9.38 -24.68 24.56
N HIS A 25 -9.31 -25.76 25.34
CA HIS A 25 -10.49 -26.33 26.01
C HIS A 25 -11.14 -25.36 27.02
N ASP A 26 -10.39 -24.41 27.57
CA ASP A 26 -10.90 -23.37 28.47
C ASP A 26 -11.55 -22.19 27.72
N GLY A 27 -11.62 -22.24 26.39
CA GLY A 27 -12.21 -21.21 25.54
C GLY A 27 -11.27 -20.05 25.20
N THR A 28 -10.01 -20.06 25.66
CA THR A 28 -9.02 -19.05 25.28
C THR A 28 -8.40 -19.32 23.92
N VAL A 29 -7.89 -18.28 23.26
CA VAL A 29 -7.22 -18.38 21.96
C VAL A 29 -5.73 -18.10 22.08
N GLU A 30 -4.92 -18.97 21.47
CA GLU A 30 -3.47 -18.82 21.33
C GLU A 30 -3.10 -18.71 19.85
N VAL A 31 -2.37 -17.66 19.49
CA VAL A 31 -1.82 -17.48 18.13
C VAL A 31 -0.53 -18.30 18.02
N THR A 32 -0.49 -19.21 17.05
CA THR A 32 0.65 -20.12 16.81
C THR A 32 1.57 -19.61 15.71
N ASN A 33 1.08 -18.77 14.81
CA ASN A 33 1.89 -18.07 13.80
C ASN A 33 1.21 -16.75 13.45
N VAL A 34 1.95 -15.64 13.49
CA VAL A 34 1.47 -14.32 13.09
C VAL A 34 1.54 -14.10 11.58
N GLY A 35 2.00 -15.07 10.80
CA GLY A 35 2.12 -14.98 9.35
C GLY A 35 3.44 -14.34 8.89
N GLU A 36 3.54 -14.08 7.61
CA GLU A 36 4.67 -13.39 6.99
C GLU A 36 4.55 -11.86 7.13
N LYS A 37 5.69 -11.18 7.02
CA LYS A 37 5.74 -9.72 6.95
C LYS A 37 5.03 -9.21 5.69
N ASP A 38 4.41 -8.05 5.81
CA ASP A 38 3.77 -7.37 4.68
C ASP A 38 4.79 -6.76 3.70
N SER A 39 4.30 -6.04 2.68
CA SER A 39 5.15 -5.36 1.69
C SER A 39 6.00 -4.21 2.25
N LYS A 40 5.74 -3.76 3.49
CA LYS A 40 6.61 -2.82 4.22
C LYS A 40 7.68 -3.55 5.04
N GLY A 41 7.61 -4.87 5.13
CA GLY A 41 8.48 -5.67 5.98
C GLY A 41 8.02 -5.68 7.45
N GLU A 42 6.78 -5.29 7.74
CA GLU A 42 6.23 -5.23 9.09
C GLU A 42 5.44 -6.50 9.44
N ASP A 43 5.56 -6.96 10.69
CA ASP A 43 4.81 -8.11 11.19
C ASP A 43 3.30 -7.82 11.28
N ASN A 44 2.45 -8.83 11.14
CA ASN A 44 1.01 -8.66 11.32
C ASN A 44 0.67 -8.29 12.77
N LYS A 45 -0.30 -7.38 12.93
CA LYS A 45 -0.78 -6.96 14.23
C LYS A 45 -1.95 -7.82 14.67
N VAL A 46 -1.66 -8.79 15.54
CA VAL A 46 -2.64 -9.74 16.08
C VAL A 46 -2.66 -9.64 17.60
N VAL A 47 -3.86 -9.49 18.18
CA VAL A 47 -4.06 -9.45 19.63
C VAL A 47 -5.13 -10.44 20.03
N THR A 48 -4.90 -11.20 21.09
CA THR A 48 -5.91 -12.08 21.70
C THR A 48 -6.38 -11.53 23.05
N ASN A 49 -7.67 -11.68 23.33
CA ASN A 49 -8.26 -11.37 24.62
C ASN A 49 -9.33 -12.42 24.95
N GLY A 50 -8.98 -13.40 25.80
CA GLY A 50 -9.82 -14.55 26.08
C GLY A 50 -10.15 -15.32 24.80
N SER A 51 -11.44 -15.33 24.43
CA SER A 51 -11.96 -15.99 23.24
C SER A 51 -11.94 -15.12 21.96
N THR A 52 -11.45 -13.88 22.04
CA THR A 52 -11.44 -12.94 20.90
C THR A 52 -10.06 -12.84 20.26
N VAL A 53 -10.02 -12.89 18.92
CA VAL A 53 -8.84 -12.57 18.11
C VAL A 53 -9.12 -11.27 17.35
N THR A 54 -8.24 -10.29 17.47
CA THR A 54 -8.30 -9.04 16.71
C THR A 54 -7.10 -8.98 15.77
N VAL A 55 -7.39 -8.92 14.46
CA VAL A 55 -6.40 -8.67 13.40
C VAL A 55 -6.58 -7.22 12.96
N THR A 56 -5.49 -6.46 12.86
CA THR A 56 -5.51 -5.05 12.45
C THR A 56 -4.76 -4.88 11.14
N ASP A 57 -5.47 -4.41 10.09
CA ASP A 57 -4.85 -4.02 8.83
C ASP A 57 -3.98 -2.78 8.99
N LYS A 58 -2.97 -2.66 8.12
CA LYS A 58 -2.08 -1.50 8.08
C LYS A 58 -2.37 -0.67 6.84
N ASP A 59 -2.24 0.65 6.95
CA ASP A 59 -2.39 1.52 5.79
C ASP A 59 -1.34 1.21 4.73
N ASP A 60 -1.75 1.21 3.47
CA ASP A 60 -0.87 1.17 2.30
C ASP A 60 -0.47 2.60 1.90
N ASP A 61 0.53 3.12 2.61
CA ASP A 61 1.15 4.42 2.32
C ASP A 61 2.42 4.30 1.44
N LEU A 62 2.65 3.13 0.85
CA LEU A 62 3.84 2.90 0.04
C LEU A 62 3.82 3.85 -1.17
N PRO A 63 4.92 4.60 -1.41
CA PRO A 63 4.98 5.53 -2.52
C PRO A 63 4.83 4.75 -3.83
N ARG A 64 3.81 5.10 -4.61
CA ARG A 64 3.60 4.52 -5.94
C ARG A 64 4.43 5.30 -6.94
N LYS A 65 5.34 4.61 -7.65
CA LYS A 65 6.12 5.21 -8.74
C LYS A 65 5.22 5.41 -9.95
N ILE A 66 5.13 6.65 -10.42
CA ILE A 66 4.44 7.03 -11.65
C ILE A 66 5.49 7.67 -12.55
N THR A 67 5.42 7.38 -13.85
CA THR A 67 6.30 7.97 -14.86
C THR A 67 5.49 8.80 -15.85
N PHE A 68 5.97 10.00 -16.12
CA PHE A 68 5.39 10.96 -17.06
C PHE A 68 6.34 11.23 -18.22
N SER A 69 5.80 11.16 -19.44
CA SER A 69 6.50 11.52 -20.67
C SER A 69 5.71 12.59 -21.42
N LYS A 70 6.37 13.68 -21.81
CA LYS A 70 5.78 14.69 -22.69
C LYS A 70 6.26 14.47 -24.11
N VAL A 71 5.36 14.03 -24.99
CA VAL A 71 5.69 13.69 -26.37
C VAL A 71 5.04 14.62 -27.39
N SER A 72 5.58 14.61 -28.62
CA SER A 72 4.96 15.16 -29.83
C SER A 72 3.90 14.21 -30.41
N LEU A 73 3.19 14.63 -31.47
CA LEU A 73 2.25 13.75 -32.20
C LEU A 73 2.91 12.47 -32.74
N GLY A 74 4.22 12.51 -33.01
CA GLY A 74 5.00 11.36 -33.46
C GLY A 74 5.57 10.48 -32.33
N GLY A 75 5.24 10.76 -31.07
CA GLY A 75 5.69 9.96 -29.91
C GLY A 75 7.10 10.28 -29.40
N THR A 76 7.82 11.23 -30.01
CA THR A 76 9.14 11.67 -29.53
C THR A 76 9.00 12.56 -28.30
N GLU A 77 9.78 12.31 -27.25
CA GLU A 77 9.84 13.16 -26.06
C GLU A 77 10.42 14.55 -26.38
N ILE A 78 9.75 15.61 -25.91
CA ILE A 78 10.05 17.00 -26.26
C ILE A 78 10.33 17.86 -25.03
N ALA A 79 11.21 18.85 -25.19
CA ALA A 79 11.58 19.78 -24.14
C ALA A 79 10.67 21.02 -24.05
N GLY A 80 10.72 21.69 -22.90
CA GLY A 80 10.21 23.06 -22.71
C GLY A 80 8.81 23.17 -22.12
N ALA A 81 8.08 22.06 -21.94
CA ALA A 81 6.79 22.09 -21.25
C ALA A 81 7.00 22.16 -19.74
N GLN A 82 6.41 23.15 -19.08
CA GLN A 82 6.40 23.24 -17.62
C GLN A 82 5.27 22.37 -17.06
N ILE A 83 5.61 21.42 -16.20
CA ILE A 83 4.68 20.43 -15.64
C ILE A 83 4.69 20.56 -14.12
N LYS A 84 3.51 20.50 -13.52
CA LYS A 84 3.30 20.51 -12.07
C LYS A 84 2.28 19.45 -11.70
N ILE A 85 2.51 18.77 -10.59
CA ILE A 85 1.60 17.78 -10.01
C ILE A 85 1.02 18.36 -8.73
N TYR A 86 -0.29 18.22 -8.56
CA TYR A 86 -1.03 18.69 -7.40
C TYR A 86 -1.77 17.52 -6.76
N LYS A 87 -2.06 17.64 -5.46
CA LYS A 87 -2.91 16.68 -4.76
C LYS A 87 -4.38 17.04 -4.96
N GLY A 88 -5.20 16.07 -5.37
CA GLY A 88 -6.65 16.25 -5.59
C GLY A 88 -7.01 16.43 -7.07
N ASP A 89 -8.28 16.73 -7.34
CA ASP A 89 -8.83 16.73 -8.71
C ASP A 89 -8.61 18.05 -9.48
N LYS A 90 -7.91 19.01 -8.86
CA LYS A 90 -7.66 20.35 -9.42
C LYS A 90 -6.23 20.78 -9.20
N ALA A 91 -5.74 21.64 -10.10
CA ALA A 91 -4.41 22.27 -10.00
C ALA A 91 -4.41 23.46 -9.03
N GLU A 92 -4.72 23.21 -7.76
CA GLU A 92 -4.84 24.22 -6.71
C GLU A 92 -3.86 23.93 -5.55
N GLY A 93 -3.36 24.98 -4.89
CA GLY A 93 -2.45 24.86 -3.74
C GLY A 93 -0.97 24.68 -4.11
N THR A 94 -0.23 23.97 -3.25
CA THR A 94 1.21 23.70 -3.43
C THR A 94 1.40 22.49 -4.34
N ALA A 95 2.24 22.63 -5.37
CA ALA A 95 2.61 21.52 -6.23
C ALA A 95 3.47 20.51 -5.43
N VAL A 96 3.15 19.22 -5.54
CA VAL A 96 3.94 18.13 -4.93
C VAL A 96 5.17 17.79 -5.75
N GLU A 97 5.18 18.15 -7.03
CA GLU A 97 6.32 17.99 -7.95
C GLU A 97 6.20 19.03 -9.08
N SER A 98 7.34 19.48 -9.60
CA SER A 98 7.41 20.49 -10.67
C SER A 98 8.68 20.32 -11.50
N TRP A 99 8.55 20.22 -12.82
CA TRP A 99 9.69 20.13 -13.72
C TRP A 99 9.42 20.76 -15.08
N THR A 100 10.49 21.00 -15.84
CA THR A 100 10.40 21.31 -17.28
C THR A 100 10.75 20.05 -18.05
N SER A 101 9.96 19.68 -19.04
CA SER A 101 10.22 18.49 -19.86
C SER A 101 11.54 18.61 -20.62
N GLU A 102 12.15 17.47 -20.88
CA GLU A 102 13.43 17.36 -21.58
C GLU A 102 13.30 16.41 -22.78
N VAL A 103 14.15 16.59 -23.80
CA VAL A 103 14.19 15.67 -24.94
C VAL A 103 14.73 14.32 -24.49
N GLY A 104 14.02 13.24 -24.86
CA GLY A 104 14.45 11.86 -24.60
C GLY A 104 14.52 11.47 -23.13
N LYS A 105 13.81 12.18 -22.24
CA LYS A 105 13.71 11.83 -20.83
C LYS A 105 12.27 11.78 -20.34
N SER A 106 11.94 10.69 -19.65
CA SER A 106 10.79 10.58 -18.78
C SER A 106 11.17 10.95 -17.34
N LYS A 107 10.17 11.30 -16.53
CA LYS A 107 10.34 11.55 -15.09
C LYS A 107 9.40 10.66 -14.29
#